data_AF-A0A9D8RAK6-F1
#
_entry.id   AF-A0A9D8RAK6-F1
#
_cell.length_a   1.000
_cell.length_b   1.000
_cell.length_c   1.000
_cell.angle_alpha   90.00
_cell.angle_beta   90.00
_cell.angle_gamma   90.00
#
_symmetry.space_group_name_H-M   'P 1'
#
loop_
_entity.id
_entity.type
_entity.pdbx_description
1 polymer ?
#
loop_
_entity_poly.entity_id
_entity_poly.type
_entity_poly.pdbx_seq_one_letter_code
_entity_poly.pdbx_strand_id
1 'polypeptide(L)'
;MMCIATMTMAQTNDYETLKTEKIKNPMLWADVPDPDVIRVGDTFYLVSTTMHLMPGAPVMASKDLKNWETIGYIFDRLTDSPKYDLQEGTAYGRGQWATSLKYHNGKFYALLAPNEQGAMDDTYIFSAEKAEGPWTIVS
;
A
#
# COMPACT_ATOMS: atom_id res chain seq x y z
N MET A 1 -21.71 -63.52 4.15
CA MET A 1 -22.32 -62.26 4.62
C MET A 1 -21.20 -61.39 5.18
N MET A 2 -20.69 -60.45 4.39
CA MET A 2 -19.59 -59.55 4.80
C MET A 2 -19.92 -58.18 4.21
N CYS A 3 -20.34 -57.25 5.06
CA CYS A 3 -20.72 -55.90 4.66
C CYS A 3 -19.45 -55.11 4.34
N ILE A 4 -19.34 -54.60 3.12
CA ILE A 4 -18.36 -53.59 2.74
C ILE A 4 -18.98 -52.24 3.08
N ALA A 5 -18.48 -51.58 4.13
CA ALA A 5 -18.81 -50.19 4.41
C ALA A 5 -17.86 -49.30 3.60
N THR A 6 -18.37 -48.72 2.50
CA THR A 6 -17.69 -47.62 1.82
C THR A 6 -17.78 -46.38 2.70
N MET A 7 -16.65 -45.95 3.27
CA MET A 7 -16.54 -44.62 3.88
C MET A 7 -16.43 -43.59 2.76
N THR A 8 -17.53 -42.90 2.47
CA THR A 8 -17.48 -41.64 1.73
C THR A 8 -17.00 -40.57 2.70
N MET A 9 -15.76 -40.11 2.56
CA MET A 9 -15.35 -38.84 3.15
C MET A 9 -16.09 -37.73 2.42
N ALA A 10 -17.15 -37.19 3.04
CA ALA A 10 -17.67 -35.91 2.64
C ALA A 10 -16.58 -34.88 2.92
N GLN A 11 -15.92 -34.38 1.87
CA GLN A 11 -15.19 -33.13 1.96
C GLN A 11 -16.23 -32.06 2.30
N THR A 12 -16.24 -31.60 3.55
CA THR A 12 -16.93 -30.37 3.88
C THR A 12 -16.26 -29.29 3.06
N ASN A 13 -16.99 -28.78 2.07
CA ASN A 13 -16.58 -27.61 1.32
C ASN A 13 -16.55 -26.45 2.34
N ASP A 14 -15.37 -26.06 2.78
CA ASP A 14 -15.13 -24.95 3.74
C ASP A 14 -15.57 -23.57 3.20
N TYR A 15 -16.34 -23.55 2.10
CA TYR A 15 -17.05 -22.39 1.57
C TYR A 15 -18.37 -22.11 2.31
N GLU A 16 -18.67 -22.82 3.41
CA GLU A 16 -19.85 -22.55 4.23
C GLU A 16 -19.81 -21.11 4.79
N THR A 17 -20.62 -20.26 4.13
CA THR A 17 -21.00 -18.92 4.53
C THR A 17 -19.85 -17.96 4.82
N LEU A 18 -19.13 -17.57 3.76
CA LEU A 18 -18.57 -16.22 3.75
C LEU A 18 -19.73 -15.27 4.08
N LYS A 19 -19.62 -14.48 5.16
CA LYS A 19 -20.52 -13.36 5.41
C LYS A 19 -20.42 -12.45 4.18
N THR A 20 -21.33 -12.61 3.23
CA THR A 20 -21.39 -11.82 2.01
C THR A 20 -21.96 -10.45 2.34
N GLU A 21 -21.27 -9.66 3.14
CA GLU A 21 -21.47 -8.22 3.08
C GLU A 21 -21.03 -7.79 1.69
N LYS A 22 -22.01 -7.39 0.87
CA LYS A 22 -21.73 -6.88 -0.46
C LYS A 22 -20.89 -5.62 -0.33
N ILE A 23 -19.68 -5.69 -0.85
CA ILE A 23 -18.83 -4.53 -1.05
C ILE A 23 -19.42 -3.69 -2.20
N LYS A 24 -19.59 -2.38 -1.98
CA LYS A 24 -20.13 -1.45 -2.98
C LYS A 24 -19.03 -0.50 -3.44
N ASN A 25 -18.89 -0.35 -4.76
CA ASN A 25 -17.98 0.62 -5.35
C ASN A 25 -18.56 2.06 -5.34
N PRO A 26 -17.69 3.08 -5.26
CA PRO A 26 -16.24 2.97 -5.08
C PRO A 26 -15.87 2.52 -3.66
N MET A 27 -14.80 1.73 -3.54
CA MET A 27 -14.30 1.21 -2.26
C MET A 27 -13.96 2.32 -1.27
N LEU A 28 -13.27 3.34 -1.77
CA LEU A 28 -12.91 4.55 -1.07
C LEU A 28 -13.48 5.71 -1.88
N TRP A 29 -14.38 6.48 -1.27
CA TRP A 29 -14.96 7.66 -1.90
C TRP A 29 -14.12 8.90 -1.57
N ALA A 30 -12.84 8.84 -1.95
CA ALA A 30 -11.82 9.85 -1.67
C ALA A 30 -10.77 9.87 -2.78
N ASP A 31 -9.88 10.86 -2.74
CA ASP A 31 -8.72 10.93 -3.65
C ASP A 31 -7.63 9.97 -3.16
N VAL A 32 -7.64 8.76 -3.73
CA VAL A 32 -6.70 7.67 -3.44
C VAL A 32 -6.16 7.10 -4.76
N PRO A 33 -5.36 7.88 -5.51
CA PRO A 33 -4.85 7.48 -6.82
C PRO A 33 -3.70 6.47 -6.70
N ASP A 34 -3.43 5.77 -7.81
CA ASP A 34 -2.35 4.78 -7.96
C ASP A 34 -2.24 3.76 -6.80
N PRO A 35 -3.34 3.09 -6.38
CA PRO A 35 -3.28 2.17 -5.27
C PRO A 35 -2.44 0.94 -5.61
N ASP A 36 -1.45 0.62 -4.77
CA ASP A 36 -0.79 -0.70 -4.76
C ASP A 36 -1.10 -1.41 -3.44
N VAL A 37 -1.62 -2.63 -3.53
CA VAL A 37 -2.18 -3.38 -2.40
C VAL A 37 -1.44 -4.69 -2.20
N ILE A 38 -0.99 -4.94 -0.97
CA ILE A 38 -0.39 -6.22 -0.56
C ILE A 38 -1.11 -6.78 0.67
N ARG A 39 -0.84 -8.05 0.99
CA ARG A 39 -1.32 -8.70 2.22
C ARG A 39 -0.13 -9.28 2.99
N VAL A 40 -0.09 -9.02 4.29
CA VAL A 40 0.88 -9.64 5.23
C VAL A 40 0.10 -10.22 6.40
N GLY A 41 0.13 -11.55 6.53
CA GLY A 41 -0.70 -12.26 7.50
C GLY A 41 -2.20 -12.07 7.25
N ASP A 42 -2.91 -11.51 8.22
CA ASP A 42 -4.35 -11.23 8.19
C ASP A 42 -4.68 -9.76 7.86
N THR A 43 -3.68 -8.93 7.53
CA THR A 43 -3.85 -7.51 7.22
C THR A 43 -3.51 -7.21 5.76
N PHE A 44 -4.33 -6.41 5.12
CA PHE A 44 -4.08 -5.79 3.83
C PHE A 44 -3.51 -4.39 4.02
N TYR A 45 -2.53 -4.04 3.19
CA TYR A 45 -1.90 -2.73 3.18
C TYR A 45 -2.02 -2.11 1.80
N LEU A 46 -2.28 -0.82 1.75
CA LEU A 46 -2.41 -0.03 0.53
C LEU A 46 -1.50 1.18 0.63
N VAL A 47 -0.76 1.49 -0.42
CA VAL A 47 -0.10 2.79 -0.60
C VAL A 47 -0.78 3.56 -1.73
N SER A 48 -0.80 4.88 -1.65
CA SER A 48 -1.41 5.75 -2.67
C SER A 48 -0.55 6.98 -2.95
N THR A 49 -0.77 7.61 -4.11
CA THR A 49 -0.06 8.81 -4.56
C THR A 49 -0.57 10.10 -3.91
N THR A 50 0.36 10.95 -3.47
CA THR A 50 0.05 12.31 -2.97
C THR A 50 0.79 13.43 -3.69
N MET A 51 1.66 13.10 -4.66
CA MET A 51 2.41 14.07 -5.45
C MET A 51 3.23 15.02 -4.56
N HIS A 52 2.77 16.28 -4.43
CA HIS A 52 3.46 17.39 -3.78
C HIS A 52 3.03 17.60 -2.32
N LEU A 53 2.08 16.79 -1.83
CA LEU A 53 1.68 16.84 -0.43
C LEU A 53 2.71 16.08 0.42
N MET A 54 3.05 16.68 1.55
CA MET A 54 4.06 16.22 2.50
C MET A 54 3.47 16.34 3.93
N PRO A 55 3.50 15.28 4.76
CA PRO A 55 4.09 13.96 4.51
C PRO A 55 3.39 13.22 3.37
N GLY A 56 4.13 12.36 2.68
CA GLY A 56 3.72 11.78 1.40
C GLY A 56 3.68 10.25 1.38
N ALA A 57 3.01 9.71 0.36
CA ALA A 57 2.75 8.28 0.18
C ALA A 57 2.12 7.61 1.42
N PRO A 58 0.84 7.93 1.72
CA PRO A 58 0.11 7.37 2.84
C PRO A 58 0.01 5.84 2.74
N VAL A 59 0.26 5.17 3.86
CA VAL A 59 0.04 3.74 4.03
C VAL A 59 -1.28 3.56 4.78
N MET A 60 -2.19 2.78 4.21
CA MET A 60 -3.45 2.40 4.81
C MET A 60 -3.48 0.91 5.14
N ALA A 61 -4.20 0.54 6.20
CA ALA A 61 -4.41 -0.85 6.59
C ALA A 61 -5.90 -1.22 6.60
N SER A 62 -6.19 -2.48 6.28
CA SER A 62 -7.53 -3.06 6.32
C SER A 62 -7.48 -4.54 6.67
N LYS A 63 -8.51 -5.04 7.38
CA LYS A 63 -8.70 -6.48 7.63
C LYS A 63 -9.66 -7.14 6.63
N ASP A 64 -10.43 -6.36 5.90
CA ASP A 64 -11.57 -6.83 5.11
C ASP A 64 -11.64 -6.25 3.68
N LEU A 65 -10.60 -5.52 3.25
CA LEU A 65 -10.51 -4.78 1.99
C LEU A 65 -11.56 -3.67 1.83
N LYS A 66 -12.43 -3.44 2.81
CA LYS A 66 -13.57 -2.51 2.75
C LYS A 66 -13.33 -1.29 3.63
N ASN A 67 -12.94 -1.52 4.88
CA ASN A 67 -12.68 -0.47 5.85
C ASN A 67 -11.17 -0.24 5.91
N TRP A 68 -10.74 0.97 5.54
CA TRP A 68 -9.33 1.34 5.49
C TRP A 68 -9.06 2.49 6.46
N GLU A 69 -7.92 2.41 7.14
CA GLU A 69 -7.41 3.44 8.03
C GLU A 69 -6.00 3.84 7.60
N THR A 70 -5.70 5.14 7.52
CA THR A 70 -4.33 5.63 7.31
C THR A 70 -3.52 5.41 8.57
N ILE A 71 -2.47 4.60 8.48
CA ILE A 71 -1.63 4.20 9.61
C ILE A 71 -0.26 4.88 9.63
N GLY A 72 0.13 5.54 8.55
CA GLY A 72 1.40 6.25 8.45
C GLY A 72 1.68 6.81 7.06
N TYR A 73 2.86 7.39 6.89
CA TYR A 73 3.37 7.95 5.64
C TYR A 73 4.80 7.44 5.42
N ILE A 74 5.20 7.21 4.17
CA ILE A 74 6.54 6.68 3.87
C ILE A 74 7.64 7.73 4.07
N PHE A 75 7.34 9.01 3.91
CA PHE A 75 8.32 10.08 4.14
C PHE A 75 7.66 11.36 4.65
N ASP A 76 8.43 12.12 5.44
CA ASP A 76 7.99 13.42 5.93
C ASP A 76 8.11 14.51 4.86
N ARG A 77 9.23 14.52 4.11
CA ARG A 77 9.55 15.53 3.09
C ARG A 77 10.44 14.96 2.00
N LEU A 78 10.27 15.45 0.78
CA LEU A 78 11.29 15.36 -0.27
C LEU A 78 12.16 16.62 -0.23
N THR A 79 13.47 16.49 -0.44
CA THR A 79 14.46 17.57 -0.23
C THR A 79 15.45 17.74 -1.39
N ASP A 80 15.21 17.00 -2.46
CA ASP A 80 15.96 16.95 -3.71
C ASP A 80 15.58 18.06 -4.70
N SER A 81 14.62 18.92 -4.36
CA SER A 81 14.29 20.12 -5.14
C SER A 81 13.84 21.28 -4.24
N PRO A 82 14.35 22.52 -4.46
CA PRO A 82 13.86 23.71 -3.75
C PRO A 82 12.37 24.00 -4.00
N LYS A 83 11.80 23.46 -5.10
CA LYS A 83 10.38 23.63 -5.44
C LYS A 83 9.43 22.94 -4.46
N TYR A 84 9.90 21.94 -3.71
CA TYR A 84 9.13 21.33 -2.63
C TYR A 84 8.96 22.28 -1.44
N ASP A 85 9.87 23.25 -1.28
CA ASP A 85 9.78 24.34 -0.32
C ASP A 85 9.12 25.60 -0.90
N LEU A 86 8.49 25.49 -2.08
CA LEU A 86 7.93 26.60 -2.86
C LEU A 86 8.95 27.70 -3.19
N GLN A 87 10.22 27.31 -3.28
CA GLN A 87 11.31 28.17 -3.71
C GLN A 87 11.57 27.93 -5.20
N GLU A 88 11.89 29.00 -5.93
CA GLU A 88 12.25 28.93 -7.36
C GLU A 88 11.15 28.34 -8.27
N GLY A 89 9.91 28.28 -7.80
CA GLY A 89 8.76 27.76 -8.53
C GLY A 89 7.85 26.88 -7.68
N THR A 90 7.09 26.01 -8.32
CA THR A 90 6.16 25.07 -7.66
C THR A 90 6.47 23.64 -8.06
N ALA A 91 6.04 22.67 -7.25
CA ALA A 91 6.03 21.24 -7.58
C ALA A 91 4.59 20.70 -7.74
N TYR A 92 3.58 21.55 -7.99
CA TYR A 92 2.20 21.09 -8.14
C TYR A 92 2.06 20.05 -9.26
N GLY A 93 1.39 18.93 -8.96
CA GLY A 93 1.28 17.76 -9.85
C GLY A 93 2.56 16.91 -9.99
N ARG A 94 3.63 17.31 -9.30
CA ARG A 94 4.95 16.65 -9.25
C ARG A 94 5.24 16.17 -7.82
N GLY A 95 6.40 15.58 -7.57
CA GLY A 95 6.66 14.85 -6.33
C GLY A 95 6.38 13.36 -6.49
N GLN A 96 6.00 12.71 -5.40
CA GLN A 96 5.81 11.26 -5.38
C GLN A 96 4.67 10.84 -6.33
N TRP A 97 5.03 10.22 -7.45
CA TRP A 97 4.11 9.49 -8.33
C TRP A 97 4.01 8.02 -7.91
N ALA A 98 3.21 7.23 -8.64
CA ALA A 98 2.86 5.84 -8.35
C ALA A 98 3.94 5.06 -7.55
N THR A 99 3.54 4.57 -6.38
CA THR A 99 4.40 3.81 -5.48
C THR A 99 4.10 2.32 -5.60
N SER A 100 5.13 1.48 -5.64
CA SER A 100 5.02 0.02 -5.53
C SER A 100 5.43 -0.42 -4.13
N LEU A 101 4.49 -1.04 -3.40
CA LEU A 101 4.65 -1.57 -2.05
C LEU A 101 4.84 -3.08 -2.10
N LYS A 102 5.88 -3.60 -1.44
CA LYS A 102 6.18 -5.04 -1.36
C LYS A 102 6.61 -5.42 0.05
N TYR A 103 6.39 -6.69 0.41
CA TYR A 103 6.84 -7.26 1.66
C TYR A 103 7.70 -8.48 1.38
N HIS A 104 8.91 -8.52 1.94
CA HIS A 104 9.85 -9.61 1.74
C HIS A 104 10.74 -9.78 2.97
N ASN A 105 10.90 -11.02 3.45
CA ASN A 105 11.78 -11.40 4.56
C ASN A 105 11.64 -10.51 5.81
N GLY A 106 10.41 -10.28 6.27
CA GLY A 106 10.17 -9.54 7.51
C GLY A 106 10.15 -8.01 7.35
N LYS A 107 10.28 -7.49 6.12
CA LYS A 107 10.42 -6.05 5.87
C LYS A 107 9.53 -5.59 4.73
N PHE A 108 8.99 -4.38 4.88
CA PHE A 108 8.29 -3.65 3.84
C PHE A 108 9.30 -2.87 3.00
N TYR A 109 9.01 -2.77 1.71
CA TYR A 109 9.74 -1.99 0.73
C TYR A 109 8.76 -1.17 -0.09
N ALA A 110 9.05 0.11 -0.29
CA ALA A 110 8.25 1.00 -1.12
C ALA A 110 9.15 1.66 -2.15
N LEU A 111 8.85 1.46 -3.42
CA LEU A 111 9.56 2.06 -4.55
C LEU A 111 8.70 3.17 -5.14
N LEU A 112 9.23 4.38 -5.24
CA LEU A 112 8.54 5.53 -5.83
C LEU A 112 9.48 6.39 -6.68
N ALA A 113 8.94 7.06 -7.69
CA ALA A 113 9.68 8.00 -8.53
C ALA A 113 9.13 9.42 -8.33
N PRO A 114 9.95 10.39 -7.92
CA PRO A 114 9.54 11.79 -7.88
C PRO A 114 9.60 12.38 -9.27
N ASN A 115 8.47 12.81 -9.81
CA ASN A 115 8.44 13.46 -11.11
C ASN A 115 8.82 14.94 -11.01
N GLU A 116 10.06 15.27 -10.60
CA GLU A 116 10.57 16.64 -10.57
C GLU A 116 11.89 16.76 -11.34
N GLN A 117 12.06 17.87 -12.05
CA GLN A 117 13.19 18.06 -12.97
C GLN A 117 14.41 18.55 -12.18
N GLY A 118 15.50 17.79 -12.20
CA GLY A 118 16.73 18.14 -11.49
C GLY A 118 16.80 17.63 -10.05
N ALA A 119 15.68 17.16 -9.49
CA ALA A 119 15.72 15.97 -8.64
C ALA A 119 16.20 14.85 -9.58
N MET A 120 17.22 14.09 -9.19
CA MET A 120 17.97 13.22 -10.12
C MET A 120 17.07 12.20 -10.84
N ASP A 121 17.60 11.49 -11.84
CA ASP A 121 16.97 10.40 -12.59
C ASP A 121 16.57 9.18 -11.71
N ASP A 122 16.19 9.42 -10.46
CA ASP A 122 16.29 8.53 -9.32
C ASP A 122 14.92 8.08 -8.85
N THR A 123 14.85 6.77 -8.69
CA THR A 123 13.76 6.06 -8.05
C THR A 123 14.18 5.80 -6.62
N TYR A 124 13.39 6.24 -5.65
CA TYR A 124 13.66 5.97 -4.25
C TYR A 124 13.12 4.61 -3.84
N ILE A 125 13.91 3.86 -3.07
CA ILE A 125 13.46 2.67 -2.36
C ILE A 125 13.50 2.95 -0.87
N PHE A 126 12.34 2.95 -0.22
CA PHE A 126 12.22 3.00 1.23
C PHE A 126 12.03 1.60 1.80
N SER A 127 12.46 1.39 3.04
CA SER A 127 12.15 0.18 3.81
C SER A 127 11.77 0.47 5.25
N ALA A 128 10.91 -0.39 5.80
CA ALA A 128 10.47 -0.36 7.19
C ALA A 128 10.21 -1.78 7.72
N GLU A 129 10.46 -2.02 9.00
CA GLU A 129 10.09 -3.29 9.66
C GLU A 129 8.58 -3.39 9.93
N LYS A 130 7.91 -2.23 9.99
CA LYS A 130 6.47 -2.08 10.26
C LYS A 130 5.86 -1.18 9.19
N ALA A 131 4.62 -1.44 8.80
CA ALA A 131 3.95 -0.66 7.76
C ALA A 131 3.67 0.79 8.21
N GLU A 132 3.48 1.00 9.51
CA GLU A 132 3.35 2.32 10.17
C GLU A 132 4.64 3.15 10.10
N GLY A 133 5.76 2.52 9.74
CA GLY A 133 7.10 3.09 9.82
C GLY A 133 7.78 2.83 11.18
N PRO A 134 8.90 3.52 11.45
CA PRO A 134 9.53 4.51 10.57
C PRO A 134 10.08 3.88 9.29
N TRP A 135 10.03 4.64 8.20
CA TRP A 135 10.56 4.27 6.91
C TRP A 135 11.93 4.94 6.71
N THR A 136 12.82 4.25 6.00
CA THR A 136 14.20 4.70 5.75
C THR A 136 14.56 4.48 4.29
N ILE A 137 15.25 5.44 3.67
CA ILE A 137 15.78 5.29 2.30
C ILE A 137 16.85 4.20 2.29
N VAL A 138 16.79 3.33 1.29
CA VAL A 138 17.72 2.23 1.03
C VAL A 138 18.54 2.49 -0.22
N SER A 139 17.89 3.03 -1.26
CA SER A 139 18.49 3.41 -2.55
C SER A 139 17.78 4.60 -3.15
#